data_AF-A0A7W7MV28-F1
#
_entry.id   AF-A0A7W7MV28-F1
#
_cell.length_a   1.000
_cell.length_b   1.000
_cell.length_c   1.000
_cell.angle_alpha   90.00
_cell.angle_beta   90.00
_cell.angle_gamma   90.00
#
_symmetry.space_group_name_H-M   'P 1'
#
loop_
_entity.id
_entity.type
_entity.pdbx_description
1 polymer ?
#
loop_
_entity_poly.entity_id
_entity_poly.type
_entity_poly.pdbx_seq_one_letter_code
_entity_poly.pdbx_strand_id
1 'polypeptide(L)'
;MLIAHWTFDVATVDGRRVADTAGAGPAAELDETAEIVPGRAGEALSLGGTGRAVIPATPQLVLSQVFGFSVAFFVRVTEEPIGEWRSLVYKPVTENDARGLGLWLYPDEMRLRAQLFTVKGPDYADSRTRLTVGEWTHVAFVVDTAGMSLYVNGRLDLAVPLEHAVVTPAGPIYLGSEPTKPGFGGLMDDFRVYASALDEEAVRSLADYQGS
;
A
#
# COMPACT_ATOMS: atom_id res chain seq x y z
N MET A 1 8.75 -12.90 -5.54
CA MET A 1 7.95 -13.13 -6.76
C MET A 1 6.85 -12.08 -6.82
N LEU A 2 6.72 -11.35 -7.94
CA LEU A 2 5.60 -10.44 -8.18
C LEU A 2 4.32 -11.25 -8.39
N ILE A 3 3.24 -10.89 -7.70
CA ILE A 3 1.92 -11.55 -7.86
C ILE A 3 0.94 -10.64 -8.57
N ALA A 4 0.96 -9.34 -8.26
CA ALA A 4 0.04 -8.37 -8.81
C ALA A 4 0.69 -6.99 -8.89
N HIS A 5 0.32 -6.23 -9.91
CA HIS A 5 0.79 -4.90 -10.26
C HIS A 5 -0.33 -4.13 -10.99
N TRP A 6 -0.87 -3.12 -10.31
CA TRP A 6 -1.80 -2.15 -10.91
C TRP A 6 -1.02 -0.88 -11.22
N THR A 7 -0.84 -0.60 -12.52
CA THR A 7 -0.14 0.62 -12.97
C THR A 7 -1.05 1.84 -12.90
N PHE A 8 -2.36 1.65 -13.06
CA PHE A 8 -3.36 2.71 -13.21
C PHE A 8 -3.30 3.47 -14.54
N ASP A 9 -2.52 2.98 -15.50
CA ASP A 9 -2.49 3.52 -16.86
C ASP A 9 -3.83 3.33 -17.55
N VAL A 10 -4.24 4.29 -18.37
CA VAL A 10 -5.51 4.24 -19.12
C VAL A 10 -5.65 2.97 -19.97
N ALA A 11 -4.53 2.40 -20.41
CA ALA A 11 -4.49 1.15 -21.17
C ALA A 11 -4.98 -0.07 -20.36
N THR A 12 -4.97 0.02 -19.04
CA THR A 12 -5.40 -1.03 -18.10
C THR A 12 -6.82 -0.79 -17.55
N VAL A 13 -7.47 0.31 -17.95
CA VAL A 13 -8.76 0.74 -17.39
C VAL A 13 -9.92 0.30 -18.28
N ASP A 14 -10.91 -0.38 -17.69
CA ASP A 14 -12.20 -0.69 -18.29
C ASP A 14 -13.33 -0.14 -17.38
N GLY A 15 -13.86 1.02 -17.76
CA GLY A 15 -14.85 1.75 -16.97
C GLY A 15 -14.31 2.13 -15.57
N ARG A 16 -14.82 1.46 -14.53
CA ARG A 16 -14.43 1.65 -13.13
C ARG A 16 -13.55 0.51 -12.61
N ARG A 17 -12.87 -0.21 -13.50
CA ARG A 17 -12.00 -1.35 -13.17
C ARG A 17 -10.60 -1.10 -13.73
N VAL A 18 -9.57 -1.38 -12.94
CA VAL A 18 -8.16 -1.36 -13.38
C VAL A 18 -7.62 -2.78 -13.34
N ALA A 19 -7.20 -3.30 -14.49
CA ALA A 19 -6.64 -4.63 -14.59
C ALA A 19 -5.25 -4.72 -13.92
N ASP A 20 -4.95 -5.90 -13.39
CA ASP A 20 -3.58 -6.29 -13.02
C ASP A 20 -2.75 -6.54 -14.29
N THR A 21 -1.50 -6.07 -14.29
CA THR A 21 -0.54 -6.26 -15.39
C THR A 21 0.42 -7.42 -15.15
N ALA A 22 0.53 -7.93 -13.91
CA ALA A 22 1.36 -9.09 -13.59
C ALA A 22 0.72 -10.42 -14.02
N GLY A 23 -0.56 -10.41 -14.40
CA GLY A 23 -1.26 -11.49 -15.09
C GLY A 23 -2.01 -12.49 -14.21
N ALA A 24 -2.21 -12.19 -12.92
CA ALA A 24 -2.89 -13.10 -12.00
C ALA A 24 -3.83 -12.42 -11.00
N GLY A 25 -3.66 -11.14 -10.69
CA GLY A 25 -4.50 -10.39 -9.74
C GLY A 25 -5.91 -10.09 -10.28
N PRO A 26 -6.92 -9.95 -9.39
CA PRO A 26 -8.22 -9.41 -9.78
C PRO A 26 -8.08 -7.92 -10.16
N ALA A 27 -9.01 -7.41 -10.95
CA ALA A 27 -9.06 -5.97 -11.21
C ALA A 27 -9.37 -5.18 -9.92
N ALA A 28 -8.76 -4.01 -9.76
CA ALA A 28 -9.14 -3.05 -8.74
C ALA A 28 -10.42 -2.33 -9.17
N GLU A 29 -11.38 -2.18 -8.27
CA GLU A 29 -12.67 -1.53 -8.51
C GLU A 29 -12.68 -0.13 -7.90
N LEU A 30 -12.86 0.89 -8.75
CA LEU A 30 -12.86 2.30 -8.34
C LEU A 30 -14.29 2.79 -8.01
N ASP A 31 -14.42 3.66 -7.01
CA ASP A 31 -15.67 3.96 -6.32
C ASP A 31 -16.45 5.25 -6.69
N GLU A 32 -16.87 5.58 -7.91
CA GLU A 32 -17.44 6.93 -8.24
C GLU A 32 -16.56 8.19 -7.98
N THR A 33 -15.80 8.28 -6.87
CA THR A 33 -15.03 9.47 -6.49
C THR A 33 -13.53 9.35 -6.76
N ALA A 34 -13.00 8.13 -6.86
CA ALA A 34 -11.65 7.91 -7.35
C ALA A 34 -11.55 8.14 -8.86
N GLU A 35 -10.46 8.71 -9.36
CA GLU A 35 -10.28 8.99 -10.79
C GLU A 35 -8.92 8.49 -11.29
N ILE A 36 -8.77 8.40 -12.61
CA ILE A 36 -7.48 8.15 -13.26
C ILE A 36 -7.04 9.45 -13.92
N VAL A 37 -5.86 9.95 -13.52
CA VAL A 37 -5.33 11.27 -13.94
C VAL A 37 -3.85 11.15 -14.31
N PRO A 38 -3.24 12.14 -14.98
CA PRO A 38 -1.80 12.11 -15.24
C PRO A 38 -0.97 11.88 -13.96
N GLY A 39 -0.09 10.89 -14.01
CA GLY A 39 0.62 10.32 -12.87
C GLY A 39 2.13 10.57 -12.88
N ARG A 40 2.87 9.68 -12.21
CA ARG A 40 4.34 9.71 -12.20
C ARG A 40 4.89 9.16 -13.50
N ALA A 41 4.32 8.04 -13.94
CA ALA A 41 4.73 7.29 -15.12
C ALA A 41 3.46 6.85 -15.86
N GLY A 42 2.97 7.68 -16.78
CA GLY A 42 1.65 7.47 -17.38
C GLY A 42 0.56 8.10 -16.53
N GLU A 43 -0.38 7.29 -16.06
CA GLU A 43 -1.49 7.75 -15.21
C GLU A 43 -1.42 7.19 -13.78
N ALA A 44 -2.17 7.82 -12.88
CA ALA A 44 -2.21 7.48 -11.47
C ALA A 44 -3.66 7.46 -10.96
N LEU A 45 -3.88 6.69 -9.90
CA LEU A 45 -5.09 6.70 -9.11
C LEU A 45 -5.16 7.99 -8.28
N SER A 46 -6.15 8.83 -8.56
CA SER A 46 -6.47 10.05 -7.81
C SER A 46 -7.48 9.76 -6.71
N LEU A 47 -7.17 10.19 -5.48
CA LEU A 47 -7.95 9.95 -4.28
C LEU A 47 -8.15 11.26 -3.51
N GLY A 48 -9.39 11.67 -3.32
CA GLY A 48 -9.76 12.94 -2.66
C GLY A 48 -10.03 12.87 -1.16
N GLY A 49 -9.41 11.92 -0.43
CA GLY A 49 -9.64 11.72 1.01
C GLY A 49 -10.87 10.90 1.38
N THR A 50 -11.89 10.82 0.52
CA THR A 50 -13.03 9.90 0.70
C THR A 50 -13.03 8.75 -0.30
N GLY A 51 -12.39 8.93 -1.46
CA GLY A 51 -12.34 7.94 -2.52
C GLY A 51 -11.46 6.73 -2.19
N ARG A 52 -11.74 5.63 -2.88
CA ARG A 52 -10.98 4.38 -2.81
C ARG A 52 -11.03 3.56 -4.08
N ALA A 53 -10.02 2.71 -4.22
CA ALA A 53 -10.09 1.52 -5.06
C ALA A 53 -10.07 0.26 -4.18
N VAL A 54 -10.87 -0.74 -4.54
CA VAL A 54 -10.96 -2.02 -3.81
C VAL A 54 -10.49 -3.15 -4.71
N ILE A 55 -9.49 -3.90 -4.26
CA ILE A 55 -9.03 -5.12 -4.91
C ILE A 55 -9.67 -6.30 -4.17
N PRO A 56 -10.50 -7.12 -4.83
CA PRO A 56 -11.16 -8.26 -4.20
C PRO A 56 -10.18 -9.27 -3.57
N ALA A 57 -10.64 -9.92 -2.50
CA ALA A 57 -9.89 -11.00 -1.87
C ALA A 57 -9.73 -12.18 -2.84
N THR A 58 -8.50 -12.70 -2.97
CA THR A 58 -8.18 -13.88 -3.78
C THR A 58 -7.11 -14.73 -3.09
N PRO A 59 -7.05 -16.05 -3.36
CA PRO A 59 -6.04 -16.92 -2.75
C PRO A 59 -4.59 -16.47 -2.97
N GLN A 60 -4.28 -15.89 -4.15
CA GLN A 60 -2.93 -15.38 -4.42
C GLN A 60 -2.57 -14.10 -3.65
N LEU A 61 -3.57 -13.38 -3.12
CA LEU A 61 -3.37 -12.17 -2.32
C LEU A 61 -3.50 -12.45 -0.81
N VAL A 62 -3.32 -13.69 -0.38
CA VAL A 62 -3.18 -14.05 1.04
C VAL A 62 -1.74 -13.79 1.48
N LEU A 63 -1.53 -12.80 2.34
CA LEU A 63 -0.18 -12.34 2.72
C LEU A 63 0.37 -13.16 3.90
N SER A 64 1.00 -14.28 3.60
CA SER A 64 1.57 -15.20 4.60
C SER A 64 2.98 -14.79 5.02
N GLN A 65 3.19 -14.57 6.33
CA GLN A 65 4.52 -14.33 6.89
C GLN A 65 5.48 -15.51 6.68
N VAL A 66 4.96 -16.75 6.59
CA VAL A 66 5.80 -17.96 6.43
C VAL A 66 6.68 -17.91 5.18
N PHE A 67 6.20 -17.28 4.11
CA PHE A 67 6.95 -17.10 2.86
C PHE A 67 7.56 -15.69 2.73
N GLY A 68 7.22 -14.80 3.66
CA GLY A 68 7.40 -13.36 3.51
C GLY A 68 6.49 -12.76 2.43
N PHE A 69 6.28 -11.45 2.50
CA PHE A 69 5.56 -10.71 1.48
C PHE A 69 6.08 -9.27 1.40
N SER A 70 5.73 -8.57 0.32
CA SER A 70 6.01 -7.14 0.21
C SER A 70 4.91 -6.42 -0.54
N VAL A 71 4.70 -5.16 -0.16
CA VAL A 71 3.84 -4.21 -0.87
C VAL A 71 4.68 -2.99 -1.20
N ALA A 72 4.62 -2.52 -2.45
CA ALA A 72 5.36 -1.34 -2.91
C ALA A 72 4.50 -0.47 -3.82
N PHE A 73 4.62 0.85 -3.70
CA PHE A 73 3.86 1.81 -4.51
C PHE A 73 4.52 3.19 -4.46
N PHE A 74 4.11 4.06 -5.38
CA PHE A 74 4.38 5.49 -5.30
C PHE A 74 3.16 6.22 -4.75
N VAL A 75 3.40 7.24 -3.92
CA VAL A 75 2.36 8.15 -3.44
C VAL A 75 2.80 9.59 -3.55
N ARG A 76 1.88 10.47 -3.91
CA ARG A 76 2.03 11.92 -3.86
C ARG A 76 0.88 12.50 -3.04
N VAL A 77 1.15 12.81 -1.78
CA VAL A 77 0.17 13.41 -0.88
C VAL A 77 0.08 14.91 -1.17
N THR A 78 -1.12 15.46 -1.36
CA THR A 78 -1.34 16.86 -1.79
C THR A 78 -1.96 17.73 -0.69
N GLU A 79 -1.99 17.23 0.54
CA GLU A 79 -2.55 17.90 1.70
C GLU A 79 -1.62 17.80 2.91
N GLU A 80 -1.70 18.79 3.79
CA GLU A 80 -1.05 18.78 5.10
C GLU A 80 -1.78 17.86 6.09
N PRO A 81 -1.23 17.56 7.28
CA PRO A 81 -1.94 16.85 8.33
C PRO A 81 -3.27 17.52 8.72
N ILE A 82 -4.34 16.71 8.78
CA ILE A 82 -5.72 17.20 9.01
C ILE A 82 -6.27 16.84 10.41
N GLY A 83 -5.44 16.30 11.30
CA GLY A 83 -5.86 15.85 12.62
C GLY A 83 -6.49 14.45 12.66
N GLU A 84 -6.50 13.73 11.53
CA GLU A 84 -7.04 12.37 11.40
C GLU A 84 -6.02 11.40 10.82
N TRP A 85 -6.10 10.14 11.22
CA TRP A 85 -5.38 9.06 10.55
C TRP A 85 -5.97 8.83 9.17
N ARG A 86 -5.12 8.84 8.14
CA ARG A 86 -5.57 8.73 6.74
C ARG A 86 -4.98 7.51 6.07
N SER A 87 -5.85 6.65 5.55
CA SER A 87 -5.47 5.38 4.94
C SER A 87 -4.83 5.59 3.57
N LEU A 88 -3.71 4.90 3.35
CA LEU A 88 -3.08 4.72 2.04
C LEU A 88 -3.43 3.33 1.51
N VAL A 89 -3.17 2.31 2.34
CA VAL A 89 -3.41 0.89 2.02
C VAL A 89 -3.94 0.21 3.27
N TYR A 90 -5.02 -0.54 3.14
CA TYR A 90 -5.55 -1.37 4.22
C TYR A 90 -5.91 -2.76 3.69
N LYS A 91 -5.53 -3.80 4.44
CA LYS A 91 -5.88 -5.18 4.13
C LYS A 91 -6.25 -5.91 5.41
N PRO A 92 -7.54 -6.14 5.68
CA PRO A 92 -7.96 -6.86 6.87
C PRO A 92 -7.71 -8.36 6.74
N VAL A 93 -7.83 -9.08 7.86
CA VAL A 93 -7.79 -10.54 7.92
C VAL A 93 -8.94 -11.14 7.11
N THR A 94 -10.15 -10.63 7.31
CA THR A 94 -11.33 -10.90 6.48
C THR A 94 -12.15 -9.62 6.34
N GLU A 95 -13.14 -9.62 5.45
CA GLU A 95 -14.11 -8.53 5.39
C GLU A 95 -14.76 -8.30 6.77
N ASN A 96 -14.95 -7.03 7.14
CA ASN A 96 -15.46 -6.58 8.44
C ASN A 96 -14.61 -6.97 9.68
N ASP A 97 -13.34 -7.36 9.50
CA ASP A 97 -12.37 -7.51 10.58
C ASP A 97 -11.47 -6.27 10.65
N ALA A 98 -11.27 -5.73 11.86
CA ALA A 98 -10.39 -4.57 12.09
C ALA A 98 -8.90 -4.96 12.19
N ARG A 99 -8.60 -6.26 12.26
CA ARG A 99 -7.24 -6.80 12.29
C ARG A 99 -6.71 -6.92 10.87
N GLY A 100 -5.43 -6.69 10.67
CA GLY A 100 -4.76 -6.92 9.39
C GLY A 100 -3.49 -6.10 9.23
N LEU A 101 -3.21 -5.73 7.99
CA LEU A 101 -2.15 -4.81 7.58
C LEU A 101 -2.76 -3.45 7.30
N GLY A 102 -2.12 -2.37 7.76
CA GLY A 102 -2.47 -1.04 7.31
C GLY A 102 -1.27 -0.10 7.19
N LEU A 103 -1.37 0.83 6.25
CA LEU A 103 -0.45 1.92 6.01
C LEU A 103 -1.24 3.23 6.07
N TRP A 104 -0.93 4.09 7.03
CA TRP A 104 -1.61 5.37 7.24
C TRP A 104 -0.64 6.54 7.32
N LEU A 105 -1.12 7.73 6.97
CA LEU A 105 -0.48 8.99 7.35
C LEU A 105 -0.85 9.36 8.78
N TYR A 106 0.11 9.92 9.50
CA TYR A 106 -0.09 10.46 10.84
C TYR A 106 -1.10 11.63 10.84
N PRO A 107 -1.84 11.82 11.96
CA PRO A 107 -2.80 12.91 12.12
C PRO A 107 -2.16 14.31 12.13
N ASP A 108 -0.94 14.40 12.67
CA ASP A 108 -0.26 15.63 13.03
C ASP A 108 1.14 15.79 12.39
N GLU A 109 1.62 14.76 11.70
CA GLU A 109 2.91 14.77 11.00
C GLU A 109 2.80 14.12 9.62
N MET A 110 3.60 14.60 8.66
CA MET A 110 3.75 13.93 7.36
C MET A 110 4.64 12.69 7.48
N ARG A 111 4.22 11.71 8.27
CA ARG A 111 4.92 10.44 8.49
C ARG A 111 3.96 9.29 8.26
N LEU A 112 4.53 8.11 8.03
CA LEU A 112 3.79 6.88 7.79
C LEU A 112 3.76 6.03 9.06
N ARG A 113 2.65 5.34 9.28
CA ARG A 113 2.56 4.17 10.16
C ARG A 113 2.28 2.95 9.30
N ALA A 114 3.19 1.98 9.34
CA ALA A 114 2.88 0.61 8.93
C ALA A 114 2.48 -0.19 10.16
N GLN A 115 1.36 -0.91 10.10
CA GLN A 115 0.89 -1.76 11.18
C GLN A 115 0.61 -3.15 10.66
N LEU A 116 0.91 -4.14 11.49
CA LEU A 116 0.59 -5.53 11.24
C LEU A 116 0.04 -6.16 12.51
N PHE A 117 -1.12 -6.81 12.43
CA PHE A 117 -1.67 -7.53 13.56
C PHE A 117 -0.96 -8.86 13.78
N THR A 118 -0.55 -9.11 15.02
CA THR A 118 -0.09 -10.40 15.52
C THR A 118 -1.14 -11.03 16.42
N VAL A 119 -0.91 -12.27 16.83
CA VAL A 119 -1.75 -12.98 17.81
C VAL A 119 -1.79 -12.31 19.20
N LYS A 120 -0.94 -11.30 19.46
CA LYS A 120 -0.93 -10.52 20.70
C LYS A 120 -1.44 -9.08 20.55
N GLY A 121 -1.72 -8.62 19.34
CA GLY A 121 -2.15 -7.26 19.06
C GLY A 121 -1.40 -6.64 17.88
N PRO A 122 -1.63 -5.36 17.57
CA PRO A 122 -0.92 -4.67 16.51
C PRO A 122 0.53 -4.36 16.90
N ASP A 123 1.47 -4.72 16.04
CA ASP A 123 2.80 -4.13 16.00
C ASP A 123 2.85 -3.04 14.93
N TYR A 124 3.71 -2.04 15.11
CA TYR A 124 3.84 -0.92 14.19
C TYR A 124 5.29 -0.52 13.91
N ALA A 125 5.52 -0.04 12.69
CA ALA A 125 6.73 0.63 12.25
C ALA A 125 6.36 2.05 11.82
N ASP A 126 6.77 3.03 12.62
CA ASP A 126 6.52 4.44 12.35
C ASP A 126 7.71 5.05 11.62
N SER A 127 7.48 5.61 10.42
CA SER A 127 8.58 6.12 9.59
C SER A 127 9.38 7.19 10.33
N ARG A 128 10.69 7.25 10.19
CA ARG A 128 11.51 8.38 10.65
C ARG A 128 11.52 9.49 9.61
N THR A 129 11.51 9.11 8.34
CA THR A 129 11.42 10.04 7.21
C THR A 129 10.05 10.69 7.16
N ARG A 130 10.04 12.01 6.93
CA ARG A 130 8.84 12.79 6.64
C ARG A 130 8.63 12.84 5.12
N LEU A 131 7.40 12.66 4.66
CA LEU A 131 7.00 12.87 3.27
C LEU A 131 6.92 14.37 3.00
N THR A 132 7.35 14.79 1.81
CA THR A 132 7.15 16.16 1.33
C THR A 132 5.79 16.25 0.63
N VAL A 133 4.94 17.18 1.06
CA VAL A 133 3.65 17.44 0.39
C VAL A 133 3.90 17.87 -1.06
N GLY A 134 3.17 17.26 -1.99
CA GLY A 134 3.25 17.54 -3.41
C GLY A 134 4.39 16.85 -4.14
N GLU A 135 5.22 16.03 -3.47
CA GLU A 135 6.28 15.24 -4.10
C GLU A 135 5.95 13.75 -4.14
N TRP A 136 6.41 13.07 -5.18
CA TRP A 136 6.31 11.61 -5.27
C TRP A 136 7.27 10.94 -4.29
N THR A 137 6.74 10.00 -3.51
CA THR A 137 7.49 9.18 -2.57
C THR A 137 7.28 7.70 -2.91
N HIS A 138 8.36 6.94 -3.06
CA HIS A 138 8.26 5.48 -3.12
C HIS A 138 8.15 4.92 -1.70
N VAL A 139 7.17 4.06 -1.45
CA VAL A 139 6.98 3.38 -0.17
C VAL A 139 7.02 1.88 -0.42
N ALA A 140 7.81 1.15 0.36
CA ALA A 140 7.74 -0.31 0.40
C ALA A 140 7.65 -0.82 1.84
N PHE A 141 6.72 -1.73 2.07
CA PHE A 141 6.57 -2.47 3.31
C PHE A 141 6.90 -3.93 3.07
N VAL A 142 7.94 -4.41 3.75
CA VAL A 142 8.51 -5.75 3.58
C VAL A 142 8.35 -6.52 4.87
N VAL A 143 7.83 -7.75 4.79
CA VAL A 143 7.66 -8.64 5.94
C VAL A 143 8.32 -9.97 5.62
N ASP A 144 9.16 -10.44 6.53
CA ASP A 144 9.76 -11.76 6.50
C ASP A 144 9.46 -12.53 7.80
N THR A 145 10.15 -13.66 7.99
CA THR A 145 9.98 -14.48 9.20
C THR A 145 10.56 -13.85 10.46
N ALA A 146 11.43 -12.85 10.35
CA ALA A 146 12.10 -12.19 11.46
C ALA A 146 11.39 -10.88 11.88
N GLY A 147 10.81 -10.15 10.93
CA GLY A 147 10.19 -8.88 11.24
C GLY A 147 9.56 -8.17 10.05
N MET A 148 9.33 -6.88 10.24
CA MET A 148 8.83 -5.96 9.22
C MET A 148 9.77 -4.78 9.03
N SER A 149 9.89 -4.33 7.79
CA SER A 149 10.75 -3.22 7.38
C SER A 149 9.95 -2.24 6.53
N LEU A 150 10.11 -0.96 6.85
CA LEU A 150 9.55 0.15 6.09
C LEU A 150 10.68 0.85 5.33
N TYR A 151 10.48 1.01 4.03
CA TYR A 151 11.40 1.69 3.13
C TYR A 151 10.73 2.93 2.56
N VAL A 152 11.49 4.02 2.49
CA VAL A 152 11.06 5.29 1.89
C VAL A 152 12.11 5.70 0.85
N ASN A 153 11.67 5.97 -0.38
CA ASN A 153 12.54 6.34 -1.51
C ASN A 153 13.70 5.36 -1.72
N GLY A 154 13.39 4.05 -1.66
CA GLY A 154 14.36 2.98 -1.94
C GLY A 154 15.38 2.71 -0.82
N ARG A 155 15.23 3.36 0.35
CA ARG A 155 16.15 3.23 1.49
C ARG A 155 15.42 2.71 2.71
N LEU A 156 16.06 1.82 3.48
CA LEU A 156 15.52 1.35 4.74
C LEU A 156 15.37 2.53 5.71
N ASP A 157 14.16 2.73 6.19
CA ASP A 157 13.84 3.82 7.12
C ASP A 157 13.72 3.29 8.56
N LEU A 158 13.04 2.15 8.74
CA LEU A 158 12.91 1.45 10.01
C LEU A 158 12.72 -0.06 9.81
N ALA A 159 13.30 -0.86 10.69
CA ALA A 159 13.02 -2.28 10.83
C ALA A 159 12.59 -2.58 12.27
N VAL A 160 11.58 -3.44 12.43
CA VAL A 160 11.00 -3.83 13.72
C VAL A 160 10.90 -5.36 13.76
N PRO A 161 11.43 -6.03 14.80
CA PRO A 161 11.27 -7.48 14.95
C PRO A 161 9.81 -7.82 15.23
N LEU A 162 9.36 -8.97 14.72
CA LEU A 162 8.04 -9.51 15.05
C LEU A 162 8.21 -10.66 16.04
N GLU A 163 7.91 -10.40 17.31
CA GLU A 163 8.05 -11.39 18.39
C GLU A 163 6.92 -12.44 18.39
N HIS A 164 5.83 -12.14 17.70
CA HIS A 164 4.61 -12.94 17.70
C HIS A 164 4.16 -13.23 16.26
N ALA A 165 3.52 -14.38 16.07
CA ALA A 165 2.99 -14.78 14.77
C ALA A 165 1.99 -13.75 14.24
N VAL A 166 2.15 -13.37 12.96
CA VAL A 166 1.24 -12.48 12.25
C VAL A 166 -0.11 -13.16 12.03
N VAL A 167 -1.20 -12.44 12.25
CA VAL A 167 -2.54 -12.86 11.82
C VAL A 167 -2.65 -12.57 10.33
N THR A 168 -2.66 -13.62 9.52
CA THR A 168 -2.61 -13.54 8.05
C THR A 168 -3.67 -12.61 7.47
N PRO A 169 -3.28 -11.48 6.83
CA PRO A 169 -4.19 -10.65 6.06
C PRO A 169 -4.66 -11.38 4.81
N ALA A 170 -5.96 -11.69 4.71
CA ALA A 170 -6.55 -12.44 3.61
C ALA A 170 -7.78 -11.77 2.98
N GLY A 171 -8.26 -10.65 3.54
CA GLY A 171 -9.39 -9.89 3.02
C GLY A 171 -9.08 -9.07 1.76
N PRO A 172 -10.01 -8.22 1.30
CA PRO A 172 -9.76 -7.32 0.17
C PRO A 172 -8.66 -6.31 0.49
N ILE A 173 -8.06 -5.70 -0.53
CA ILE A 173 -7.13 -4.58 -0.34
C ILE A 173 -7.87 -3.29 -0.68
N TYR A 174 -7.84 -2.33 0.23
CA TYR A 174 -8.35 -0.98 0.04
C TYR A 174 -7.16 -0.06 -0.23
N LEU A 175 -7.25 0.73 -1.31
CA LEU A 175 -6.31 1.81 -1.63
C LEU A 175 -7.05 3.14 -1.45
N GLY A 176 -6.49 4.04 -0.66
CA GLY A 176 -7.22 5.24 -0.20
C GLY A 176 -8.06 4.95 1.04
N SER A 177 -9.31 5.45 1.07
CA SER A 177 -10.18 5.31 2.25
C SER A 177 -10.47 3.84 2.60
N GLU A 178 -10.53 3.55 3.90
CA GLU A 178 -10.87 2.22 4.43
C GLU A 178 -12.26 2.26 5.10
N PRO A 179 -12.88 1.11 5.46
CA PRO A 179 -14.22 1.10 6.03
C PRO A 179 -14.42 1.96 7.29
N THR A 180 -13.35 2.23 8.06
CA THR A 180 -13.44 2.93 9.35
C THR A 180 -12.60 4.19 9.45
N LYS A 181 -11.79 4.54 8.44
CA LYS A 181 -10.96 5.75 8.44
C LYS A 181 -10.99 6.44 7.08
N PRO A 182 -10.89 7.78 7.05
CA PRO A 182 -10.74 8.51 5.80
C PRO A 182 -9.46 8.07 5.08
N GLY A 183 -9.41 8.34 3.78
CA GLY A 183 -8.22 8.20 2.96
C GLY A 183 -7.35 9.45 3.00
N PHE A 184 -6.21 9.40 2.32
CA PHE A 184 -5.40 10.58 2.03
C PHE A 184 -5.94 11.34 0.81
N GLY A 185 -5.67 12.65 0.78
CA GLY A 185 -5.76 13.45 -0.45
C GLY A 185 -4.48 13.35 -1.28
N GLY A 186 -4.55 12.85 -2.51
CA GLY A 186 -3.40 12.79 -3.41
C GLY A 186 -3.50 11.74 -4.50
N LEU A 187 -2.34 11.33 -5.00
CA LEU A 187 -2.19 10.35 -6.07
C LEU A 187 -1.46 9.10 -5.57
N MET A 188 -1.86 7.93 -6.04
CA MET A 188 -1.15 6.67 -5.91
C MET A 188 -0.85 6.11 -7.29
N ASP A 189 0.34 5.55 -7.45
CA ASP A 189 0.79 5.00 -8.72
C ASP A 189 1.50 3.68 -8.47
N ASP A 190 1.43 2.77 -9.45
CA ASP A 190 2.35 1.65 -9.56
C ASP A 190 2.30 0.66 -8.36
N PHE A 191 1.09 0.33 -7.89
CA PHE A 191 0.86 -0.52 -6.70
C PHE A 191 1.18 -1.99 -7.00
N ARG A 192 2.09 -2.58 -6.23
CA ARG A 192 2.64 -3.93 -6.42
C ARG A 192 2.57 -4.77 -5.16
N VAL A 193 2.32 -6.06 -5.33
CA VAL A 193 2.28 -7.07 -4.26
C VAL A 193 3.16 -8.26 -4.62
N TYR A 194 3.98 -8.69 -3.66
CA TYR A 194 4.94 -9.79 -3.81
C TYR A 194 4.71 -10.88 -2.76
N ALA A 195 4.83 -12.15 -3.17
CA ALA A 195 4.78 -13.35 -2.30
C ALA A 195 6.17 -13.71 -1.73
N SER A 196 7.00 -12.70 -1.51
CA SER A 196 8.30 -12.83 -0.88
C SER A 196 8.67 -11.51 -0.24
N ALA A 197 9.54 -11.56 0.76
CA ALA A 197 10.26 -10.38 1.20
C ALA A 197 11.20 -9.92 0.07
N LEU A 198 11.10 -8.64 -0.32
CA LEU A 198 12.06 -8.00 -1.21
C LEU A 198 13.34 -7.68 -0.45
N ASP A 199 14.49 -7.84 -1.09
CA ASP A 199 15.76 -7.33 -0.57
C ASP A 199 15.93 -5.83 -0.87
N GLU A 200 16.95 -5.23 -0.25
CA GLU A 200 17.20 -3.78 -0.38
C GLU A 200 17.48 -3.35 -1.82
N GLU A 201 18.12 -4.21 -2.62
CA GLU A 201 18.46 -3.91 -4.01
C GLU A 201 17.19 -3.86 -4.86
N ALA A 202 16.32 -4.85 -4.74
CA ALA A 202 15.03 -4.88 -5.43
C ALA A 202 14.16 -3.67 -5.04
N VAL A 203 14.11 -3.31 -3.75
CA VAL A 203 13.36 -2.12 -3.30
C VAL A 203 13.95 -0.84 -3.89
N ARG A 204 15.27 -0.73 -4.00
CA ARG A 204 15.93 0.43 -4.63
C ARG A 204 15.61 0.53 -6.12
N SER A 205 15.69 -0.59 -6.84
CA SER A 205 15.34 -0.63 -8.27
C SER A 205 13.89 -0.21 -8.53
N LEU A 206 12.95 -0.58 -7.65
CA LEU A 206 11.56 -0.14 -7.75
C LEU A 206 11.41 1.37 -7.53
N ALA A 207 12.16 1.95 -6.58
CA ALA A 207 12.11 3.39 -6.32
C ALA A 207 12.66 4.23 -7.49
N ASP A 208 13.64 3.69 -8.21
CA ASP A 208 14.28 4.34 -9.36
C ASP A 208 13.50 4.13 -10.68
N TYR A 209 12.59 3.16 -10.73
CA TYR A 209 11.79 2.84 -11.92
C TYR A 209 10.98 4.05 -12.40
N GLN A 210 11.03 4.43 -13.67
CA GLN A 210 10.35 5.64 -14.21
C GLN A 210 9.18 5.34 -15.16
N GLY A 211 8.66 4.12 -15.16
CA GLY A 211 7.67 3.68 -16.16
C GLY A 211 8.31 3.00 -17.37
N SER A 212 7.47 2.33 -18.17
CA SER A 212 7.81 1.72 -19.46
C SER A 212 6.87 2.24 -20.54
#